data_AF-A0A0J7XHV6-F1
#
_entry.id   AF-A0A0J7XHV6-F1
#
_cell.length_a   1.000
_cell.length_b   1.000
_cell.length_c   1.000
_cell.angle_alpha   90.00
_cell.angle_beta   90.00
_cell.angle_gamma   90.00
#
_symmetry.space_group_name_H-M   'P 1'
#
loop_
_entity.id
_entity.type
_entity.pdbx_description
1 polymer ?
#
loop_
_entity_poly.entity_id
_entity_poly.type
_entity_poly.pdbx_seq_one_letter_code
_entity_poly.pdbx_strand_id
1 'polypeptide(L)'
;MSILQKIIKRLSVVLVLGLVATPAHADVNGIATTVLNELKALVGPAIMLGVIWLGILIMTGRGTLIVFITFCVGIAIVASGGFF
;
A
#
# COMPACT_ATOMS: atom_id res chain seq x y z
N MET A 1 -19.41 49.14 16.44
CA MET A 1 -18.65 48.03 15.81
C MET A 1 -19.00 48.03 14.33
N SER A 2 -18.05 48.33 13.44
CA SER A 2 -18.34 48.58 12.03
C SER A 2 -18.78 47.29 11.32
N ILE A 3 -19.64 47.42 10.31
CA ILE A 3 -20.15 46.31 9.48
C ILE A 3 -18.99 45.45 8.93
N LEU A 4 -17.87 46.09 8.59
CA LEU A 4 -16.64 45.45 8.13
C LEU A 4 -16.09 44.41 9.14
N GLN A 5 -16.04 44.75 10.43
CA GLN A 5 -15.55 43.83 11.47
C GLN A 5 -16.47 42.61 11.65
N LYS A 6 -17.78 42.78 11.41
CA LYS A 6 -18.76 41.71 11.52
C LYS A 6 -18.63 40.70 10.37
N ILE A 7 -18.32 41.19 9.17
CA ILE A 7 -18.08 40.36 7.98
C ILE A 7 -16.78 39.57 8.13
N ILE A 8 -15.69 40.23 8.54
CA ILE A 8 -14.39 39.57 8.75
C ILE A 8 -14.48 38.43 9.78
N LYS A 9 -15.19 38.66 10.90
CA LYS A 9 -15.41 37.61 11.91
C LYS A 9 -16.20 36.44 11.36
N ARG A 10 -17.24 36.67 10.56
CA ARG A 10 -18.02 35.58 9.95
C ARG A 10 -17.21 34.79 8.94
N LEU A 11 -16.41 35.46 8.11
CA LEU A 11 -15.54 34.82 7.13
C LEU A 11 -14.48 33.95 7.82
N SER A 12 -13.88 34.45 8.90
CA SER A 12 -12.90 33.72 9.71
C SER A 12 -13.51 32.49 10.39
N VAL A 13 -14.72 32.59 10.92
CA VAL A 13 -15.43 31.45 11.53
C VAL A 13 -15.78 30.39 10.48
N VAL A 14 -16.25 30.80 9.30
CA VAL A 14 -16.54 29.87 8.19
C VAL A 14 -15.27 29.20 7.67
N LEU A 15 -14.16 29.93 7.58
CA LEU A 15 -12.87 29.37 7.16
C LEU A 15 -12.34 28.34 8.16
N VAL A 16 -12.43 28.63 9.47
CA VAL A 16 -12.02 27.71 10.54
C VAL A 16 -12.91 26.48 10.58
N LEU A 17 -14.24 26.65 10.46
CA LEU A 17 -15.18 25.52 10.38
C LEU A 17 -14.99 24.70 9.11
N GLY A 18 -14.66 25.34 7.98
CA GLY A 18 -14.34 24.65 6.72
C GLY A 18 -13.05 23.84 6.82
N LEU A 19 -12.02 24.36 7.50
CA LEU A 19 -10.76 23.64 7.73
C LEU A 19 -10.91 22.47 8.70
N VAL A 20 -11.77 22.62 9.72
CA VAL A 20 -12.06 21.56 10.70
C VAL A 20 -13.01 20.50 10.12
N ALA A 21 -13.89 20.88 9.18
CA ALA A 21 -14.84 19.99 8.54
C ALA A 21 -14.29 19.19 7.36
N THR A 22 -13.04 19.42 6.92
CA THR A 22 -12.39 18.56 5.91
C THR A 22 -11.83 17.30 6.58
N PRO A 23 -12.46 16.12 6.44
CA PRO A 23 -11.92 14.87 6.97
C PRO A 23 -10.77 14.33 6.11
N ALA A 24 -10.47 14.99 4.98
CA ALA A 24 -9.53 14.52 3.97
C ALA A 24 -8.06 14.51 4.42
N HIS A 25 -7.71 15.22 5.49
CA HIS A 25 -6.34 15.24 6.02
C HIS A 25 -6.10 14.28 7.20
N ALA A 26 -7.14 13.65 7.74
CA ALA A 26 -7.02 12.95 9.01
C ALA A 26 -6.58 11.48 8.89
N ASP A 27 -6.65 10.85 7.72
CA ASP A 27 -6.32 9.41 7.67
C ASP A 27 -5.84 8.86 6.31
N VAL A 28 -5.37 9.72 5.40
CA VAL A 28 -4.79 9.21 4.14
C VAL A 28 -3.55 8.36 4.43
N ASN A 29 -2.75 8.74 5.43
CA ASN A 29 -1.57 7.99 5.82
C ASN A 29 -1.92 6.69 6.57
N GLY A 30 -2.95 6.68 7.43
CA GLY A 30 -3.37 5.46 8.14
C GLY A 30 -4.06 4.47 7.20
N ILE A 31 -4.87 4.96 6.25
CA ILE A 31 -5.45 4.12 5.19
C ILE A 31 -4.34 3.58 4.27
N ALA A 32 -3.41 4.41 3.81
CA ALA A 32 -2.32 3.97 2.94
C ALA A 32 -1.42 2.92 3.61
N THR A 33 -1.09 3.11 4.89
CA THR A 33 -0.30 2.14 5.66
C THR A 33 -1.08 0.86 5.93
N THR A 34 -2.39 0.95 6.19
CA THR A 34 -3.26 -0.23 6.34
C THR A 34 -3.33 -1.03 5.06
N VAL A 35 -3.61 -0.39 3.91
CA VAL A 35 -3.65 -1.07 2.61
C VAL A 35 -2.29 -1.69 2.27
N LEU A 36 -1.19 -0.99 2.55
CA LEU A 36 0.15 -1.54 2.36
C LEU A 36 0.41 -2.77 3.25
N ASN A 37 -0.07 -2.76 4.50
CA ASN A 37 0.06 -3.90 5.40
C ASN A 37 -0.77 -5.10 4.93
N GLU A 38 -2.01 -4.87 4.48
CA GLU A 38 -2.85 -5.92 3.89
C GLU A 38 -2.22 -6.52 2.62
N LEU A 39 -1.69 -5.66 1.72
CA LEU A 39 -0.97 -6.10 0.53
C LEU A 39 0.30 -6.90 0.88
N LYS A 40 1.04 -6.48 1.91
CA LYS A 40 2.20 -7.24 2.42
C LYS A 40 1.80 -8.58 3.02
N ALA A 41 0.67 -8.66 3.71
CA ALA A 41 0.19 -9.91 4.29
C ALA A 41 -0.14 -10.95 3.21
N LEU A 42 -0.60 -10.51 2.03
CA LEU A 42 -0.89 -11.38 0.88
C LEU A 42 0.35 -11.96 0.17
N VAL A 43 1.53 -11.37 0.38
CA VAL A 43 2.77 -11.79 -0.30
C VAL A 43 3.27 -13.13 0.16
N GLY A 44 3.25 -13.39 1.48
CA GLY A 44 3.69 -14.65 2.05
C GLY A 44 2.95 -15.86 1.44
N PRO A 45 1.61 -15.86 1.44
CA PRO A 45 0.80 -16.88 0.76
C PRO A 45 1.09 -17.00 -0.75
N ALA A 46 1.29 -15.88 -1.45
CA ALA A 46 1.59 -15.88 -2.88
C ALA A 46 2.95 -16.53 -3.19
N ILE A 47 3.99 -16.23 -2.40
CA ILE A 47 5.30 -16.88 -2.53
C ILE A 47 5.15 -18.38 -2.27
N MET A 48 4.42 -18.77 -1.22
CA MET A 48 4.21 -20.18 -0.88
C MET A 48 3.55 -20.95 -2.04
N LEU A 49 2.53 -20.37 -2.68
CA LEU A 49 1.92 -20.93 -3.89
C LEU A 49 2.92 -21.02 -5.05
N GLY A 50 3.75 -19.99 -5.25
CA GLY A 50 4.83 -20.00 -6.23
C GLY A 50 5.84 -21.13 -6.02
N VAL A 51 6.26 -21.38 -4.76
CA VAL A 51 7.17 -22.49 -4.40
C VAL A 51 6.53 -23.84 -4.75
N ILE A 52 5.25 -24.02 -4.38
CA ILE A 52 4.52 -25.27 -4.66
C ILE A 52 4.44 -25.51 -6.17
N TRP A 53 4.12 -24.47 -6.94
CA TRP A 53 4.02 -24.57 -8.40
C TRP A 53 5.36 -24.88 -9.06
N LEU A 54 6.45 -24.29 -8.55
CA LEU A 54 7.82 -24.60 -8.97
C LEU A 54 8.17 -26.08 -8.71
N GLY A 55 7.81 -26.60 -7.53
CA GLY A 55 8.00 -28.00 -7.18
C GLY A 55 7.28 -28.94 -8.16
N ILE A 56 6.04 -28.61 -8.52
CA ILE A 56 5.24 -29.38 -9.50
C ILE A 56 5.91 -29.36 -10.88
N LEU A 57 6.38 -28.20 -11.34
CA LEU A 57 7.09 -28.05 -12.62
C LEU A 57 8.34 -28.92 -12.69
N ILE A 58 9.13 -28.95 -11.61
CA ILE A 58 10.34 -29.77 -11.51
C ILE A 58 9.97 -31.25 -11.51
N MET A 59 8.96 -31.67 -10.73
CA MET A 59 8.49 -33.07 -10.68
C MET A 59 7.94 -33.58 -12.02
N THR A 60 7.29 -32.71 -12.81
CA THR A 60 6.81 -33.07 -14.15
C THR A 60 7.89 -32.99 -15.24
N GLY A 61 9.15 -32.71 -14.88
CA GLY A 61 10.26 -32.59 -15.84
C GLY A 61 10.15 -31.38 -16.78
N ARG A 62 9.26 -30.43 -16.46
CA ARG A 62 9.01 -29.21 -17.24
C ARG A 62 9.72 -27.99 -16.65
N GLY A 63 10.23 -28.10 -15.43
CA GLY A 63 11.05 -27.09 -14.77
C GLY A 63 12.48 -27.12 -15.31
N THR A 64 12.88 -26.07 -16.00
CA THR A 64 14.27 -25.88 -16.44
C THR A 64 15.07 -25.17 -15.36
N LEU A 65 16.40 -25.30 -15.41
CA LEU A 65 17.33 -24.62 -14.48
C LEU A 65 17.10 -23.10 -14.46
N ILE A 66 16.74 -22.52 -15.61
CA ILE A 66 16.33 -21.13 -15.74
C ILE A 66 15.12 -20.81 -14.84
N VAL A 67 14.06 -21.62 -14.85
CA VAL A 67 12.84 -21.35 -14.06
C VAL A 67 13.16 -21.32 -12.56
N PHE A 68 14.06 -22.20 -12.10
CA PHE A 68 14.52 -22.22 -10.71
C PHE A 68 15.30 -20.95 -10.34
N ILE A 69 16.25 -20.53 -11.19
CA ILE A 69 17.04 -19.31 -10.96
C ILE A 69 16.14 -18.08 -10.92
N THR A 70 15.20 -17.94 -11.88
CA THR A 70 14.27 -16.80 -11.92
C THR A 70 13.41 -16.74 -10.67
N PHE A 71 12.99 -17.89 -10.14
CA PHE A 71 12.25 -17.97 -8.90
C PHE A 71 13.08 -17.55 -7.67
N CYS A 72 14.34 -18.02 -7.57
CA CYS A 72 15.25 -17.61 -6.50
C CYS A 72 15.54 -16.10 -6.52
N VAL A 73 15.71 -15.51 -7.71
CA VAL A 73 15.86 -14.06 -7.88
C VAL A 73 14.60 -13.34 -7.42
N GLY A 74 13.41 -13.84 -7.77
CA GLY A 74 12.14 -13.31 -7.30
C GLY A 74 12.03 -13.29 -5.76
N ILE A 75 12.40 -14.38 -5.09
CA ILE A 75 12.45 -14.44 -3.62
C ILE A 75 13.44 -13.43 -3.05
N ALA A 76 14.64 -13.32 -3.62
CA ALA A 76 15.67 -12.39 -3.16
C ALA A 76 15.22 -10.93 -3.26
N ILE A 77 14.53 -10.56 -4.34
CA ILE A 77 13.93 -9.23 -4.52
C ILE A 77 12.89 -8.95 -3.44
N VAL A 78 11.96 -9.89 -3.21
CA VAL A 78 10.93 -9.71 -2.17
C VAL A 78 11.55 -9.63 -0.77
N ALA A 79 12.54 -10.47 -0.47
CA ALA A 79 13.24 -10.46 0.82
C ALA A 79 14.02 -9.15 1.06
N SER A 80 14.51 -8.50 0.00
CA SER A 80 15.18 -7.20 0.07
C SER A 80 14.24 -6.01 0.28
N GLY A 81 12.92 -6.24 0.37
CA GLY A 81 11.91 -5.19 0.46
C GLY A 81 11.58 -4.55 -0.89
N GLY A 82 12.10 -5.11 -1.98
CA GLY A 82 11.71 -4.76 -3.35
C GLY A 82 10.29 -5.24 -3.61
N PHE A 83 9.34 -4.33 -3.51
CA PHE A 83 7.96 -4.53 -3.90
C PHE A 83 7.76 -3.80 -5.22
N PHE A 84 7.40 -4.53 -6.28
CA PHE A 84 6.81 -3.94 -7.48
C PHE A 84 5.31 -3.73 -7.25
#